data_AF-A0A4Q3UR93-F1
#
_entry.id   AF-A0A4Q3UR93-F1
#
_cell.length_a   1.000
_cell.length_b   1.000
_cell.length_c   1.000
_cell.angle_alpha   90.00
_cell.angle_beta   90.00
_cell.angle_gamma   90.00
#
_symmetry.space_group_name_H-M   'P 1'
#
loop_
_entity.id
_entity.type
_entity.pdbx_description
1 polymer ?
#
loop_
_entity_poly.entity_id
_entity_poly.type
_entity_poly.pdbx_seq_one_letter_code
_entity_poly.pdbx_strand_id
1 'polypeptide(L)'
;LKQMIDRTAEIPLMFQPGTNWSYSSSVDIQGYVVEKLTGQKFSDFMAANIFKPLKMNDTAFYTGPEKASRLSAVYVFDRAQNKIVEAKELFGNPMPDYSKPPAMESGGGGLVSTTMDYARFSQMVLNGGELDGVRILSPASVELMGTNVIPKSVLVSNNGTSVARFNEAVGFGLDFQVVNDARAAGSLQGDGTISWGGAAGTWFWIDPASDVVAVGMIQRMGGTGGDDLGTMARTLTYQALTHPEK
;
A
#
# COMPACT_ATOMS: atom_id res chain seq x y z
N LEU A 1 17.19 0.98 9.20
CA LEU A 1 16.34 -0.18 9.60
C LEU A 1 16.87 -0.87 10.86
N LYS A 2 18.13 -1.31 10.94
CA LYS A 2 18.70 -2.02 12.11
C LYS A 2 18.29 -1.47 13.49
N GLN A 3 18.44 -0.16 13.72
CA GLN A 3 18.12 0.43 15.03
C GLN A 3 16.65 0.24 15.43
N MET A 4 15.73 0.32 14.46
CA MET A 4 14.32 0.05 14.71
C MET A 4 14.12 -1.41 15.10
N ILE A 5 14.76 -2.34 14.37
CA ILE A 5 14.69 -3.78 14.65
C ILE A 5 15.24 -4.13 16.04
N ASP A 6 16.38 -3.54 16.43
CA ASP A 6 16.97 -3.76 17.75
C ASP A 6 15.97 -3.35 18.85
N ARG A 7 15.28 -2.21 18.68
CA ARG A 7 14.25 -1.74 19.63
C ARG A 7 12.98 -2.58 19.60
N THR A 8 12.51 -2.96 18.41
CA THR A 8 11.31 -3.79 18.27
C THR A 8 11.49 -5.17 18.88
N ALA A 9 12.70 -5.73 18.84
CA ALA A 9 13.02 -7.02 19.47
C ALA A 9 12.90 -7.00 21.00
N GLU A 10 12.95 -5.82 21.64
CA GLU A 10 12.76 -5.65 23.08
C GLU A 10 11.28 -5.55 23.48
N ILE A 11 10.38 -5.40 22.51
CA ILE A 11 8.93 -5.25 22.74
C ILE A 11 8.27 -6.63 22.65
N PRO A 12 7.45 -7.03 23.65
CA PRO A 12 6.74 -8.31 23.61
C PRO A 12 5.70 -8.34 22.48
N LEU A 13 5.52 -9.52 21.88
CA LEU A 13 4.49 -9.73 20.86
C LEU A 13 3.09 -9.59 21.49
N MET A 14 2.16 -8.97 20.74
CA MET A 14 0.76 -8.84 21.17
C MET A 14 0.04 -10.20 21.27
N PHE A 15 0.51 -11.20 20.52
CA PHE A 15 -0.05 -12.55 20.45
C PHE A 15 1.00 -13.52 19.91
N GLN A 16 0.75 -14.82 20.08
CA GLN A 16 1.64 -15.86 19.53
C GLN A 16 1.67 -15.79 17.99
N PRO A 17 2.84 -15.96 17.34
CA PRO A 17 2.93 -15.98 15.89
C PRO A 17 1.94 -16.96 15.25
N GLY A 18 1.24 -16.51 14.19
CA GLY A 18 0.26 -17.32 13.45
C GLY A 18 -1.13 -17.43 14.09
N THR A 19 -1.35 -16.84 15.28
CA THR A 19 -2.63 -16.96 16.00
C THR A 19 -3.59 -15.79 15.82
N ASN A 20 -3.10 -14.63 15.40
CA ASN A 20 -3.90 -13.43 15.14
C ASN A 20 -3.27 -12.60 14.00
N TRP A 21 -4.03 -11.62 13.50
CA TRP A 21 -3.54 -10.63 12.55
C TRP A 21 -3.69 -9.22 13.14
N SER A 22 -2.67 -8.39 12.95
CA SER A 22 -2.71 -6.96 13.33
C SER A 22 -1.81 -6.13 12.42
N TYR A 23 -2.32 -4.97 12.03
CA TYR A 23 -1.55 -4.02 11.24
C TYR A 23 -0.38 -3.45 12.06
N SER A 24 0.82 -3.47 11.51
CA SER A 24 2.06 -3.22 12.27
C SER A 24 3.24 -2.84 11.37
N SER A 25 4.41 -2.63 11.99
CA SER A 25 5.70 -2.40 11.30
C SER A 25 6.32 -3.66 10.69
N SER A 26 5.54 -4.72 10.47
CA SER A 26 6.04 -6.00 9.92
C SER A 26 6.69 -5.82 8.54
N VAL A 27 6.19 -4.90 7.72
CA VAL A 27 6.76 -4.60 6.39
C VAL A 27 8.13 -3.90 6.51
N ASP A 28 8.37 -3.13 7.57
CA ASP A 28 9.70 -2.59 7.85
C ASP A 28 10.69 -3.70 8.24
N ILE A 29 10.23 -4.73 8.97
CA ILE A 29 11.02 -5.92 9.29
C ILE A 29 11.36 -6.69 8.02
N GLN A 30 10.40 -6.87 7.09
CA GLN A 30 10.65 -7.48 5.78
C GLN A 30 11.73 -6.70 4.99
N GLY A 31 11.67 -5.37 4.98
CA GLY A 31 12.70 -4.53 4.36
C GLY A 31 14.10 -4.79 4.95
N TYR A 32 14.21 -4.95 6.27
CA TYR A 32 15.48 -5.32 6.92
C TYR A 32 15.94 -6.74 6.57
N VAL A 33 15.01 -7.69 6.43
CA VAL A 33 15.34 -9.05 5.97
C VAL A 33 15.93 -9.00 4.55
N VAL A 34 15.39 -8.16 3.66
CA VAL A 34 15.99 -7.92 2.34
C VAL A 34 17.43 -7.40 2.46
N GLU A 35 17.69 -6.41 3.32
CA GLU A 35 19.07 -5.91 3.53
C GLU A 35 20.02 -7.03 3.98
N LYS A 36 19.55 -7.92 4.86
CA LYS A 36 20.37 -9.01 5.39
C LYS A 36 20.65 -10.12 4.39
N LEU A 37 19.65 -10.48 3.59
CA LEU A 37 19.79 -11.54 2.60
C LEU A 37 20.61 -11.09 1.39
N THR A 38 20.53 -9.81 1.03
CA THR A 38 21.15 -9.29 -0.20
C THR A 38 22.47 -8.57 0.05
N GLY A 39 22.73 -8.11 1.27
CA GLY A 39 23.84 -7.23 1.60
C GLY A 39 23.72 -5.81 1.03
N GLN A 40 22.58 -5.47 0.41
CA GLN A 40 22.30 -4.16 -0.17
C GLN A 40 21.49 -3.30 0.81
N LYS A 41 21.56 -1.98 0.65
CA LYS A 41 20.55 -1.11 1.26
C LYS A 41 19.18 -1.42 0.66
N PHE A 42 18.13 -1.26 1.45
CA PHE A 42 16.79 -1.59 0.97
C PHE A 42 16.38 -0.70 -0.21
N SER A 43 16.71 0.59 -0.20
CA SER A 43 16.50 1.52 -1.30
C SER A 43 17.21 1.12 -2.59
N ASP A 44 18.47 0.68 -2.49
CA ASP A 44 19.27 0.24 -3.63
C ASP A 44 18.67 -1.03 -4.26
N PHE A 45 18.24 -1.98 -3.42
CA PHE A 45 17.57 -3.20 -3.87
C PHE A 45 16.26 -2.88 -4.60
N MET A 46 15.39 -2.07 -4.00
CA MET A 46 14.11 -1.67 -4.59
C MET A 46 14.31 -0.93 -5.92
N ALA A 47 15.28 -0.02 -5.97
CA ALA A 47 15.60 0.71 -7.20
C ALA A 47 16.09 -0.22 -8.32
N ALA A 48 16.97 -1.16 -8.01
CA ALA A 48 17.56 -2.07 -9.00
C ALA A 48 16.59 -3.14 -9.50
N ASN A 49 15.73 -3.67 -8.62
CA ASN A 49 14.91 -4.86 -8.91
C ASN A 49 13.45 -4.54 -9.23
N ILE A 50 12.96 -3.34 -8.90
CA ILE A 50 11.56 -2.96 -9.12
C ILE A 50 11.47 -1.64 -9.88
N PHE A 51 11.98 -0.55 -9.31
CA PHE A 51 11.68 0.79 -9.85
C PHE A 51 12.31 1.02 -11.22
N LYS A 52 13.61 0.76 -11.40
CA LYS A 52 14.28 0.94 -12.69
C LYS A 52 13.73 -0.03 -13.76
N PRO A 53 13.60 -1.35 -13.50
CA PRO A 53 12.96 -2.28 -14.44
C PRO A 53 11.57 -1.82 -14.90
N LEU A 54 10.76 -1.31 -13.98
CA LEU A 54 9.42 -0.82 -14.27
C LEU A 54 9.38 0.64 -14.72
N LYS A 55 10.51 1.33 -14.90
CA LYS A 55 10.56 2.75 -15.30
C LYS A 55 9.79 3.68 -14.34
N MET A 56 9.77 3.35 -13.05
CA MET A 56 9.19 4.16 -11.97
C MET A 56 10.21 5.23 -11.52
N ASN A 57 10.43 6.24 -12.36
CA ASN A 57 11.56 7.17 -12.25
C ASN A 57 11.44 8.19 -11.10
N ASP A 58 10.27 8.30 -10.50
CA ASP A 58 9.92 9.23 -9.44
C ASP A 58 9.44 8.48 -8.18
N THR A 59 9.80 7.20 -8.06
CA THR A 59 9.55 6.38 -6.87
C THR A 59 10.83 6.14 -6.10
N ALA A 60 10.86 6.58 -4.84
CA ALA A 60 12.03 6.46 -3.97
C ALA A 60 11.64 6.69 -2.50
N PHE A 61 12.59 6.49 -1.58
CA PHE A 61 12.43 6.84 -0.16
C PHE A 61 12.58 8.34 0.13
N TYR A 62 13.04 9.12 -0.85
CA TYR A 62 13.14 10.57 -0.82
C TYR A 62 13.24 11.10 -2.27
N THR A 63 12.77 12.31 -2.54
CA THR A 63 12.77 12.89 -3.90
C THR A 63 14.14 13.47 -4.30
N GLY A 64 14.90 13.94 -3.30
CA GLY A 64 16.12 14.72 -3.50
C GLY A 64 15.82 16.20 -3.79
N PRO A 65 16.83 17.08 -3.68
CA PRO A 65 16.62 18.53 -3.77
C PRO A 65 16.10 18.98 -5.14
N GLU A 66 16.48 18.30 -6.21
CA GLU A 66 16.09 18.66 -7.59
C GLU A 66 14.60 18.43 -7.88
N LYS A 67 13.98 17.45 -7.22
CA LYS A 67 12.57 17.09 -7.41
C LYS A 67 11.68 17.53 -6.25
N ALA A 68 12.24 18.20 -5.24
CA ALA A 68 11.51 18.61 -4.04
C ALA A 68 10.29 19.48 -4.36
N SER A 69 10.37 20.33 -5.39
CA SER A 69 9.27 21.19 -5.85
C SER A 69 8.09 20.42 -6.45
N ARG A 70 8.27 19.16 -6.83
CA ARG A 70 7.20 18.29 -7.36
C ARG A 70 6.42 17.56 -6.27
N LEU A 71 6.92 17.59 -5.03
CA LEU A 71 6.26 16.90 -3.92
C LEU A 71 5.00 17.67 -3.52
N SER A 72 3.87 16.97 -3.50
CA SER A 72 2.61 17.55 -3.05
C SER A 72 2.58 17.65 -1.53
N ALA A 73 2.03 18.75 -1.03
CA ALA A 73 1.67 18.89 0.38
C ALA A 73 0.58 17.86 0.74
N VAL A 74 0.59 17.41 1.99
CA VAL A 74 -0.48 16.57 2.56
C VAL A 74 -1.34 17.45 3.45
N TYR A 75 -2.65 17.21 3.46
CA TYR A 75 -3.63 18.03 4.16
C TYR A 75 -4.38 17.25 5.22
N VAL A 76 -4.88 17.95 6.23
CA VAL A 76 -5.73 17.41 7.30
C VAL A 76 -6.89 18.37 7.55
N PHE A 77 -8.02 17.84 8.02
CA PHE A 77 -9.13 18.67 8.47
C PHE A 77 -8.88 19.23 9.88
N ASP A 78 -8.67 20.55 9.95
CA ASP A 78 -8.62 21.26 11.21
C ASP A 78 -10.04 21.52 11.71
N ARG A 79 -10.42 20.84 12.80
CA ARG A 79 -11.75 20.96 13.41
C ARG A 79 -11.97 22.30 14.10
N ALA A 80 -10.91 22.93 14.64
CA ALA A 80 -11.03 24.22 15.30
C ALA A 80 -11.27 25.35 14.29
N GLN A 81 -10.64 25.23 13.12
CA GLN A 81 -10.78 26.19 12.02
C GLN A 81 -11.87 25.83 11.02
N ASN A 82 -12.49 24.64 11.16
CA ASN A 82 -13.48 24.06 10.25
C ASN A 82 -13.03 24.11 8.77
N LYS A 83 -11.76 23.79 8.51
CA LYS A 83 -11.17 23.89 7.17
C LYS A 83 -10.07 22.84 6.95
N ILE A 84 -9.83 22.52 5.69
CA ILE A 84 -8.67 21.73 5.29
C ILE A 84 -7.43 22.63 5.36
N VAL A 85 -6.40 22.16 6.06
CA VAL A 85 -5.10 22.84 6.19
C VAL A 85 -3.98 21.88 5.83
N GLU A 86 -2.82 22.43 5.46
CA GLU A 86 -1.63 21.60 5.28
C GLU A 86 -1.24 20.94 6.61
N ALA A 87 -1.05 19.63 6.58
CA ALA A 87 -0.57 18.85 7.71
C ALA A 87 0.88 19.23 8.02
N LYS A 88 1.14 19.65 9.26
CA LYS A 88 2.50 19.95 9.74
C LYS A 88 3.07 18.83 10.60
N GLU A 89 2.20 17.97 11.12
CA GLU A 89 2.57 16.85 11.98
C GLU A 89 1.93 15.54 11.54
N LEU A 90 2.63 14.44 11.80
CA LEU A 90 2.20 13.06 11.67
C LEU A 90 2.47 12.36 13.00
N PHE A 91 1.41 11.87 13.65
CA PHE A 91 1.50 11.20 14.97
C PHE A 91 2.28 12.01 16.02
N GLY A 92 2.07 13.34 16.07
CA GLY A 92 2.73 14.24 17.03
C GLY A 92 4.20 14.53 16.73
N ASN A 93 4.70 14.14 15.56
CA ASN A 93 6.03 14.49 15.07
C ASN A 93 5.91 15.35 13.81
N PRO A 94 6.89 16.22 13.49
CA PRO A 94 6.90 16.94 12.22
C PRO A 94 6.74 16.01 11.03
N MET A 95 6.03 16.47 9.98
CA MET A 95 5.96 15.74 8.72
C MET A 95 7.38 15.43 8.19
N PRO A 96 7.63 14.22 7.64
CA PRO A 96 8.94 13.87 7.10
C PRO A 96 9.38 14.80 5.97
N ASP A 97 10.65 15.23 6.00
CA ASP A 97 11.27 15.98 4.92
C ASP A 97 11.81 15.02 3.84
N TYR A 98 10.97 14.74 2.85
CA TYR A 98 11.32 13.87 1.72
C TYR A 98 12.31 14.50 0.74
N SER A 99 12.77 15.75 0.94
CA SER A 99 13.85 16.32 0.10
C SER A 99 15.24 15.76 0.45
N LYS A 100 15.36 15.08 1.60
CA LYS A 100 16.61 14.55 2.14
C LYS A 100 16.52 13.04 2.37
N PRO A 101 17.66 12.32 2.40
CA PRO A 101 17.67 10.92 2.79
C PRO A 101 16.99 10.70 4.15
N PRO A 102 16.12 9.68 4.29
CA PRO A 102 15.44 9.44 5.55
C PRO A 102 16.38 8.80 6.57
N ALA A 103 16.05 8.95 7.87
CA ALA A 103 16.74 8.23 8.93
C ALA A 103 16.55 6.70 8.83
N MET A 104 15.44 6.26 8.21
CA MET A 104 15.13 4.86 7.98
C MET A 104 14.35 4.70 6.67
N GLU A 105 14.79 3.76 5.84
CA GLU A 105 14.09 3.31 4.63
C GLU A 105 12.91 2.40 5.04
N SER A 106 11.84 3.02 5.55
CA SER A 106 10.66 2.32 6.08
C SER A 106 9.89 1.59 4.98
N GLY A 107 9.91 0.26 4.97
CA GLY A 107 9.13 -0.55 4.02
C GLY A 107 7.62 -0.38 4.18
N GLY A 108 7.13 -0.09 5.39
CA GLY A 108 5.70 0.07 5.65
C GLY A 108 5.10 1.42 5.25
N GLY A 109 5.91 2.47 5.03
CA GLY A 109 5.37 3.80 4.74
C GLY A 109 6.38 4.87 4.34
N GLY A 110 7.60 4.51 3.96
CA GLY A 110 8.68 5.44 3.67
C GLY A 110 8.81 5.89 2.21
N LEU A 111 8.01 5.34 1.28
CA LEU A 111 8.10 5.68 -0.14
C LEU A 111 7.29 6.93 -0.48
N VAL A 112 7.83 7.71 -1.40
CA VAL A 112 7.12 8.69 -2.23
C VAL A 112 7.09 8.19 -3.67
N SER A 113 6.02 8.51 -4.40
CA SER A 113 5.77 8.04 -5.76
C SER A 113 4.91 9.06 -6.51
N THR A 114 4.71 8.84 -7.81
CA THR A 114 3.64 9.46 -8.60
C THR A 114 2.52 8.47 -8.89
N THR A 115 1.35 8.97 -9.29
CA THR A 115 0.22 8.13 -9.71
C THR A 115 0.62 7.19 -10.85
N MET A 116 1.37 7.69 -11.84
CA MET A 116 1.74 6.90 -13.02
C MET A 116 2.84 5.89 -12.73
N ASP A 117 3.79 6.21 -11.85
CA ASP A 117 4.77 5.20 -11.42
C ASP A 117 4.08 4.05 -10.68
N TYR A 118 3.19 4.37 -9.73
CA TYR A 118 2.48 3.34 -8.99
C TYR A 118 1.51 2.56 -9.88
N ALA A 119 0.91 3.19 -10.89
CA ALA A 119 0.09 2.50 -11.89
C ALA A 119 0.91 1.48 -12.69
N ARG A 120 2.20 1.73 -12.94
CA ARG A 120 3.09 0.75 -13.61
C ARG A 120 3.38 -0.45 -12.72
N PHE A 121 3.59 -0.25 -11.41
CA PHE A 121 3.66 -1.35 -10.45
C PHE A 121 2.35 -2.16 -10.46
N SER A 122 1.21 -1.49 -10.33
CA SER A 122 -0.09 -2.16 -10.32
C SER A 122 -0.39 -2.91 -11.62
N GLN A 123 -0.06 -2.34 -12.78
CA GLN A 123 -0.21 -3.00 -14.08
C GLN A 123 0.71 -4.22 -14.23
N MET A 124 1.96 -4.15 -13.74
CA MET A 124 2.87 -5.30 -13.73
C MET A 124 2.25 -6.47 -12.94
N VAL A 125 1.61 -6.17 -11.81
CA VAL A 125 0.93 -7.18 -11.01
C VAL A 125 -0.32 -7.71 -11.74
N LEU A 126 -1.16 -6.85 -12.31
CA LEU A 126 -2.32 -7.26 -13.12
C LEU A 126 -1.91 -8.21 -14.26
N ASN A 127 -0.79 -7.91 -14.93
CA ASN A 127 -0.23 -8.71 -16.02
C ASN A 127 0.44 -10.03 -15.57
N GLY A 128 0.31 -10.44 -14.31
CA GLY A 128 0.92 -11.68 -13.82
C GLY A 128 2.44 -11.58 -13.66
N GLY A 129 2.96 -10.41 -13.29
CA GLY A 129 4.34 -10.22 -12.86
C GLY A 129 5.28 -9.62 -13.91
N GLU A 130 4.75 -9.12 -15.03
CA GLU A 130 5.52 -8.62 -16.17
C GLU A 130 4.94 -7.31 -16.75
N LEU A 131 5.81 -6.38 -17.11
CA LEU A 131 5.41 -5.17 -17.84
C LEU A 131 6.51 -4.76 -18.83
N ASP A 132 6.12 -4.32 -20.04
CA ASP A 132 7.02 -3.91 -21.10
C ASP A 132 8.13 -4.94 -21.44
N GLY A 133 7.81 -6.24 -21.36
CA GLY A 133 8.76 -7.33 -21.61
C GLY A 133 9.75 -7.61 -20.46
N VAL A 134 9.56 -6.99 -19.29
CA VAL A 134 10.39 -7.18 -18.10
C VAL A 134 9.60 -7.87 -17.00
N ARG A 135 10.05 -9.07 -16.64
CA ARG A 135 9.45 -9.88 -15.57
C ARG A 135 10.08 -9.57 -14.21
N ILE A 136 9.25 -9.16 -13.26
CA ILE A 136 9.63 -8.91 -11.86
C ILE A 136 9.30 -10.12 -11.00
N LEU A 137 8.12 -10.73 -11.23
CA LEU A 137 7.63 -11.87 -10.49
C LEU A 137 7.15 -12.97 -11.43
N SER A 138 7.19 -14.22 -10.97
CA SER A 138 6.52 -15.30 -11.67
C SER A 138 4.99 -15.13 -11.58
N PRO A 139 4.20 -15.64 -12.54
CA PRO A 139 2.74 -15.59 -12.44
C PRO A 139 2.23 -16.28 -11.17
N ALA A 140 2.84 -17.40 -10.77
CA ALA A 140 2.52 -18.12 -9.54
C ALA A 140 2.81 -17.29 -8.28
N SER A 141 3.84 -16.44 -8.29
CA SER A 141 4.11 -15.52 -7.18
C SER A 141 3.05 -14.44 -7.07
N VAL A 142 2.56 -13.91 -8.19
CA VAL A 142 1.46 -12.94 -8.22
C VAL A 142 0.15 -13.56 -7.73
N GLU A 143 -0.16 -14.78 -8.17
CA GLU A 143 -1.31 -15.54 -7.69
C GLU A 143 -1.24 -15.75 -6.16
N LEU A 144 -0.05 -16.09 -5.65
CA LEU A 144 0.17 -16.23 -4.20
C LEU A 144 -0.03 -14.90 -3.45
N MET A 145 0.38 -13.76 -4.02
CA MET A 145 0.13 -12.45 -3.41
C MET A 145 -1.36 -12.17 -3.21
N GLY A 146 -2.19 -12.57 -4.19
CA GLY A 146 -3.64 -12.43 -4.17
C GLY A 146 -4.40 -13.57 -3.48
N THR A 147 -3.71 -14.53 -2.87
CA THR A 147 -4.35 -15.63 -2.14
C THR A 147 -4.51 -15.27 -0.67
N ASN A 148 -5.72 -15.40 -0.11
CA ASN A 148 -5.92 -15.18 1.33
C ASN A 148 -5.08 -16.17 2.16
N VAL A 149 -4.19 -15.64 2.99
CA VAL A 149 -3.34 -16.42 3.90
C VAL A 149 -3.81 -16.34 5.35
N ILE A 150 -4.92 -15.64 5.63
CA ILE A 150 -5.51 -15.55 6.97
C ILE A 150 -6.42 -16.77 7.21
N PRO A 151 -6.10 -17.62 8.19
CA PRO A 151 -6.95 -18.75 8.54
C PRO A 151 -8.33 -18.29 9.02
N LYS A 152 -9.37 -19.10 8.79
CA LYS A 152 -10.74 -18.79 9.23
C LYS A 152 -10.84 -18.46 10.73
N SER A 153 -10.06 -19.15 11.56
CA SER A 153 -9.99 -18.92 13.02
C SER A 153 -9.40 -17.56 13.40
N VAL A 154 -8.74 -16.89 12.46
CA VAL A 154 -8.04 -15.60 12.63
C VAL A 154 -8.78 -14.46 11.93
N LEU A 155 -9.90 -14.71 11.25
CA LEU A 155 -10.70 -13.67 10.61
C LEU A 155 -11.18 -12.67 11.67
N VAL A 156 -10.53 -11.52 11.69
CA VAL A 156 -10.34 -10.72 12.90
C VAL A 156 -11.62 -9.98 13.28
N SER A 157 -12.14 -10.24 14.48
CA SER A 157 -12.96 -9.27 15.21
C SER A 157 -12.03 -8.22 15.86
N ASN A 158 -11.82 -7.10 15.17
CA ASN A 158 -10.98 -5.92 15.51
C ASN A 158 -9.45 -6.06 15.35
N ASN A 159 -8.87 -5.36 14.37
CA ASN A 159 -7.49 -5.55 13.90
C ASN A 159 -6.52 -4.37 14.14
N GLY A 160 -6.83 -3.51 15.11
CA GLY A 160 -6.03 -2.31 15.43
C GLY A 160 -6.23 -1.16 14.45
N THR A 161 -7.00 -1.38 13.37
CA THR A 161 -7.52 -0.34 12.49
C THR A 161 -9.05 -0.42 12.50
N SER A 162 -9.75 0.71 12.40
CA SER A 162 -11.21 0.70 12.23
C SER A 162 -11.64 0.37 10.79
N VAL A 163 -10.68 0.21 9.87
CA VAL A 163 -10.90 0.33 8.42
C VAL A 163 -10.96 -1.04 7.74
N ALA A 164 -10.07 -1.97 8.09
CA ALA A 164 -10.09 -3.32 7.50
C ALA A 164 -10.92 -4.27 8.35
N ARG A 165 -11.96 -4.90 7.76
CA ARG A 165 -12.73 -5.98 8.39
C ARG A 165 -12.58 -7.23 7.56
N PHE A 166 -11.78 -8.17 8.04
CA PHE A 166 -11.58 -9.43 7.35
C PHE A 166 -12.64 -10.45 7.75
N ASN A 167 -13.15 -11.17 6.77
CA ASN A 167 -14.11 -12.26 6.90
C ASN A 167 -13.87 -13.26 5.75
N GLU A 168 -14.75 -14.25 5.59
CA GLU A 168 -14.53 -15.25 4.53
C GLU A 168 -14.54 -14.64 3.13
N ALA A 169 -15.30 -13.55 2.92
CA ALA A 169 -15.42 -12.84 1.64
C ALA A 169 -14.28 -11.83 1.40
N VAL A 170 -13.63 -11.33 2.45
CA VAL A 170 -12.53 -10.36 2.36
C VAL A 170 -11.37 -10.81 3.26
N GLY A 171 -10.28 -11.24 2.64
CA GLY A 171 -9.09 -11.75 3.30
C GLY A 171 -7.89 -10.80 3.23
N PHE A 172 -6.72 -11.34 3.58
CA PHE A 172 -5.43 -10.67 3.42
C PHE A 172 -4.43 -11.68 2.87
N GLY A 173 -3.77 -11.33 1.77
CA GLY A 173 -2.73 -12.12 1.11
C GLY A 173 -1.34 -11.69 1.55
N LEU A 174 -0.37 -11.75 0.63
CA LEU A 174 0.98 -11.26 0.92
C LEU A 174 1.01 -9.74 0.72
N ASP A 175 0.80 -9.01 1.82
CA ASP A 175 0.79 -7.53 1.90
C ASP A 175 -0.39 -6.81 1.19
N PHE A 176 -1.45 -7.53 0.81
CA PHE A 176 -2.67 -6.95 0.22
C PHE A 176 -3.95 -7.44 0.90
N GLN A 177 -4.96 -6.58 0.98
CA GLN A 177 -6.33 -7.04 1.17
C GLN A 177 -6.80 -7.75 -0.10
N VAL A 178 -7.53 -8.85 0.05
CA VAL A 178 -8.03 -9.70 -1.04
C VAL A 178 -9.55 -9.81 -0.98
N VAL A 179 -10.23 -9.63 -2.11
CA VAL A 179 -11.64 -10.01 -2.27
C VAL A 179 -11.71 -11.49 -2.63
N ASN A 180 -12.16 -12.35 -1.71
CA ASN A 180 -12.29 -13.79 -1.94
C ASN A 180 -13.63 -14.16 -2.57
N ASP A 181 -14.69 -13.43 -2.21
CA ASP A 181 -16.05 -13.60 -2.74
C ASP A 181 -16.70 -12.21 -2.82
N ALA A 182 -16.70 -11.65 -4.03
CA ALA A 182 -17.21 -10.32 -4.33
C ALA A 182 -18.69 -10.18 -3.97
N ARG A 183 -19.49 -11.23 -4.24
CA ARG A 183 -20.93 -11.21 -3.98
C ARG A 183 -21.22 -11.20 -2.49
N ALA A 184 -20.57 -12.06 -1.72
CA ALA A 184 -20.71 -12.09 -0.26
C ALA A 184 -20.14 -10.83 0.41
N ALA A 185 -19.12 -10.20 -0.19
CA ALA A 185 -18.57 -8.93 0.26
C ALA A 185 -19.47 -7.71 -0.10
N GLY A 186 -20.45 -7.87 -0.99
CA GLY A 186 -21.20 -6.75 -1.56
C GLY A 186 -20.32 -5.80 -2.39
N SER A 187 -19.24 -6.33 -2.97
CA SER A 187 -18.27 -5.58 -3.76
C SER A 187 -18.75 -5.40 -5.20
N LEU A 188 -18.41 -4.25 -5.79
CA LEU A 188 -18.51 -4.03 -7.24
C LEU A 188 -17.30 -4.60 -8.00
N GLN A 189 -16.20 -4.84 -7.28
CA GLN A 189 -14.97 -5.45 -7.79
C GLN A 189 -15.15 -6.97 -7.85
N GLY A 190 -14.42 -7.64 -8.74
CA GLY A 190 -14.46 -9.09 -8.86
C GLY A 190 -13.58 -9.85 -7.87
N ASP A 191 -13.76 -11.17 -7.87
CA ASP A 191 -12.97 -12.10 -7.06
C ASP A 191 -11.48 -12.00 -7.41
N GLY A 192 -10.62 -12.12 -6.41
CA GLY A 192 -9.17 -11.98 -6.55
C GLY A 192 -8.69 -10.53 -6.59
N THR A 193 -9.58 -9.53 -6.49
CA THR A 193 -9.16 -8.14 -6.39
C THR A 193 -8.25 -7.93 -5.19
N ILE A 194 -7.06 -7.38 -5.44
CA ILE A 194 -6.12 -6.96 -4.40
C ILE A 194 -6.11 -5.45 -4.23
N SER A 195 -6.00 -4.98 -2.99
CA SER A 195 -6.00 -3.53 -2.69
C SER A 195 -5.27 -3.20 -1.40
N TRP A 196 -4.86 -1.94 -1.28
CA TRP A 196 -4.44 -1.34 -0.01
C TRP A 196 -4.53 0.19 -0.08
N GLY A 197 -4.16 0.87 0.99
CA GLY A 197 -4.15 2.33 1.09
C GLY A 197 -3.01 2.89 1.92
N GLY A 198 -2.72 4.16 1.73
CA GLY A 198 -1.75 4.94 2.50
C GLY A 198 -2.43 6.03 3.31
N ALA A 199 -1.88 6.29 4.49
CA ALA A 199 -2.45 7.24 5.45
C ALA A 199 -2.64 8.66 4.87
N ALA A 200 -1.79 9.08 3.93
CA ALA A 200 -1.87 10.37 3.25
C ALA A 200 -3.03 10.51 2.25
N GLY A 201 -3.94 9.53 2.19
CA GLY A 201 -5.05 9.53 1.22
C GLY A 201 -4.62 9.01 -0.14
N THR A 202 -3.71 8.04 -0.17
CA THR A 202 -3.40 7.28 -1.38
C THR A 202 -4.08 5.92 -1.31
N TRP A 203 -4.51 5.39 -2.45
CA TRP A 203 -5.17 4.09 -2.54
C TRP A 203 -4.99 3.50 -3.93
N PHE A 204 -5.09 2.18 -4.02
CA PHE A 204 -5.13 1.47 -5.29
C PHE A 204 -5.95 0.20 -5.18
N TRP A 205 -6.39 -0.33 -6.33
CA TRP A 205 -6.83 -1.71 -6.45
C TRP A 205 -6.41 -2.28 -7.81
N ILE A 206 -6.27 -3.59 -7.84
CA ILE A 206 -5.96 -4.39 -9.02
C ILE A 206 -7.02 -5.49 -9.06
N ASP A 207 -7.91 -5.41 -10.03
CA ASP A 207 -9.01 -6.36 -10.23
C ASP A 207 -8.73 -7.18 -11.49
N PRO A 208 -8.22 -8.42 -11.35
CA PRO A 208 -7.95 -9.28 -12.50
C PRO A 208 -9.22 -9.82 -13.16
N ALA A 209 -10.37 -9.83 -12.48
CA ALA A 209 -11.62 -10.34 -13.05
C ALA A 209 -12.26 -9.36 -14.06
N SER A 210 -11.97 -8.06 -13.91
CA SER A 210 -12.44 -7.00 -14.80
C SER A 210 -11.31 -6.28 -15.55
N ASP A 211 -10.07 -6.78 -15.49
CA ASP A 211 -8.86 -6.14 -16.08
C ASP A 211 -8.69 -4.66 -15.71
N VAL A 212 -8.95 -4.32 -14.44
CA VAL A 212 -8.89 -2.93 -13.94
C VAL A 212 -7.73 -2.73 -12.98
N VAL A 213 -6.93 -1.71 -13.26
CA VAL A 213 -6.05 -1.06 -12.28
C VAL A 213 -6.56 0.35 -12.02
N ALA A 214 -6.64 0.74 -10.74
CA ALA A 214 -6.84 2.12 -10.36
C ALA A 214 -5.87 2.56 -9.28
N VAL A 215 -5.43 3.81 -9.37
CA VAL A 215 -4.58 4.48 -8.39
C VAL A 215 -5.13 5.87 -8.13
N GLY A 216 -5.33 6.21 -6.87
CA GLY A 216 -5.75 7.53 -6.42
C GLY A 216 -4.80 8.11 -5.39
N MET A 217 -4.51 9.40 -5.50
CA MET A 217 -3.66 10.15 -4.58
C MET A 217 -4.32 11.50 -4.29
N ILE A 218 -5.11 11.59 -3.21
CA ILE A 218 -5.92 12.78 -2.89
C ILE A 218 -5.27 13.69 -1.84
N GLN A 219 -4.14 13.27 -1.26
CA GLN A 219 -3.34 14.05 -0.31
C GLN A 219 -4.12 14.52 0.92
N ARG A 220 -5.09 13.73 1.39
CA ARG A 220 -5.90 13.98 2.60
C ARG A 220 -5.59 12.92 3.65
N MET A 221 -4.85 13.31 4.68
CA MET A 221 -4.49 12.45 5.81
C MET A 221 -5.75 11.87 6.47
N GLY A 222 -5.78 10.54 6.58
CA GLY A 222 -6.89 9.77 7.15
C GLY A 222 -8.22 9.95 6.42
N GLY A 223 -8.22 10.46 5.18
CA GLY A 223 -9.45 10.79 4.45
C GLY A 223 -10.28 11.91 5.09
N THR A 224 -9.69 12.73 5.95
CA THR A 224 -10.43 13.72 6.75
C THR A 224 -10.98 14.88 5.93
N GLY A 225 -12.14 15.45 6.34
CA GLY A 225 -12.61 16.75 5.85
C GLY A 225 -13.46 16.78 4.57
N GLY A 226 -14.20 15.72 4.25
CA GLY A 226 -15.01 15.64 3.04
C GLY A 226 -15.36 14.19 2.67
N ASP A 227 -15.94 14.00 1.50
CA ASP A 227 -16.44 12.70 1.02
C ASP A 227 -15.35 11.62 0.92
N ASP A 228 -15.79 10.37 0.98
CA ASP A 228 -14.96 9.19 0.70
C ASP A 228 -14.75 9.03 -0.81
N LEU A 229 -13.76 9.77 -1.31
CA LEU A 229 -13.40 9.77 -2.72
C LEU A 229 -12.90 8.39 -3.20
N GLY A 230 -12.36 7.54 -2.30
CA GLY A 230 -11.92 6.20 -2.68
C GLY A 230 -13.11 5.30 -3.04
N THR A 231 -14.13 5.28 -2.18
CA THR A 231 -15.37 4.53 -2.43
C THR A 231 -16.16 5.10 -3.62
N MET A 232 -16.22 6.43 -3.75
CA MET A 232 -16.86 7.07 -4.90
C MET A 232 -16.15 6.73 -6.21
N ALA A 233 -14.83 6.86 -6.26
CA ALA A 233 -14.04 6.53 -7.45
C ALA A 233 -14.22 5.07 -7.84
N ARG A 234 -14.23 4.15 -6.85
CA ARG A 234 -14.52 2.73 -7.09
C ARG A 234 -15.90 2.55 -7.71
N THR A 235 -16.95 3.08 -7.08
CA THR A 235 -18.32 2.96 -7.60
C THR A 235 -18.43 3.47 -9.04
N LEU A 236 -17.91 4.67 -9.31
CA LEU A 236 -17.98 5.27 -10.65
C LEU A 236 -17.17 4.50 -11.69
N THR A 237 -16.01 3.93 -11.30
CA THR A 237 -15.19 3.12 -12.20
C THR A 237 -15.97 1.91 -12.70
N TYR A 238 -16.56 1.11 -11.80
CA TYR A 238 -17.28 -0.10 -12.18
C TYR A 238 -18.62 0.18 -12.85
N GLN A 239 -19.29 1.29 -12.51
CA GLN A 239 -20.49 1.74 -13.24
C GLN A 239 -20.20 2.16 -14.68
N ALA A 240 -18.96 2.59 -14.97
CA ALA A 240 -18.55 3.01 -16.30
C ALA A 240 -18.08 1.85 -17.19
N LEU A 241 -17.89 0.64 -16.64
CA LEU A 241 -17.49 -0.53 -17.43
C LEU A 241 -18.65 -0.98 -18.33
N THR A 242 -18.39 -1.06 -19.64
CA THR A 242 -19.35 -1.61 -20.61
C THR A 242 -19.16 -3.11 -20.85
N HIS A 243 -18.01 -3.66 -20.45
CA HIS A 243 -17.63 -5.07 -20.59
C HIS A 243 -16.94 -5.58 -19.31
N PRO A 244 -17.67 -5.70 -18.18
CA PRO A 244 -17.09 -6.01 -16.87
C PRO A 244 -16.41 -7.38 -16.77
N GLU A 245 -16.60 -8.27 -17.73
CA GLU A 245 -15.98 -9.59 -17.82
C GLU A 245 -14.57 -9.61 -18.45
N LYS A 246 -14.03 -8.45 -18.86
CA LYS A 246 -12.76 -8.34 -19.59
C LYS A 246 -12.02 -7.04 -19.45
#